data_AF-T0YJT4-F1
#
_entry.id   AF-T0YJT4-F1
#
_cell.length_a   1.000
_cell.length_b   1.000
_cell.length_c   1.000
_cell.angle_alpha   90.00
_cell.angle_beta   90.00
_cell.angle_gamma   90.00
#
_symmetry.space_group_name_H-M   'P 1'
#
loop_
_entity.id
_entity.type
_entity.pdbx_description
1 polymer ?
#
loop_
_entity_poly.entity_id
_entity_poly.type
_entity_poly.pdbx_seq_one_letter_code
_entity_poly.pdbx_strand_id
1 'polypeptide(L)' 'FTGTAVEITPICTVDRLMVGTGRRGPVTEVLQKAFFGLFSGATPDRWGWLDHVDMKAPRSAAMA' A
#
# COMPACT_ATOMS: atom_id res chain seq x y z
N PHE A 1 -2.07 6.55 -8.80
CA PHE A 1 -0.68 6.84 -8.41
C PHE A 1 -0.24 5.92 -7.29
N THR A 2 1.08 5.79 -7.10
CA THR A 2 1.67 5.01 -6.01
C THR A 2 2.78 5.78 -5.30
N GLY A 3 2.95 5.57 -4.00
CA GLY A 3 4.07 6.13 -3.22
C GLY A 3 3.88 5.93 -1.73
N THR A 4 4.92 6.00 -0.90
CA THR A 4 4.83 5.65 0.53
C THR A 4 3.72 6.39 1.28
N ALA A 5 3.51 7.68 1.00
CA ALA A 5 2.49 8.49 1.66
C ALA A 5 1.08 8.38 1.06
N VAL A 6 0.97 7.92 -0.20
CA VAL A 6 -0.31 7.87 -0.96
C VAL A 6 -0.71 6.45 -1.34
N GLU A 7 0.12 5.49 -0.97
CA GLU A 7 -0.06 4.05 -1.08
C GLU A 7 -0.44 3.63 -2.50
N ILE A 8 -1.63 3.04 -2.69
CA ILE A 8 -2.23 2.81 -4.00
C ILE A 8 -3.49 3.66 -4.08
N THR A 9 -3.42 4.76 -4.82
CA THR A 9 -4.53 5.71 -4.99
C THR A 9 -5.06 5.65 -6.43
N PRO A 10 -6.35 5.39 -6.66
CA PRO A 10 -6.95 5.35 -8.01
C PRO A 10 -6.97 6.75 -8.67
N ILE A 11 -6.89 6.78 -10.00
CA ILE A 11 -7.06 7.99 -10.80
C ILE A 11 -8.43 7.93 -11.48
N CYS A 12 -9.31 8.89 -11.19
CA CYS A 12 -10.67 8.91 -11.73
C CYS A 12 -10.79 9.76 -13.01
N THR A 13 -9.91 10.75 -13.19
CA THR A 13 -9.90 11.65 -14.35
C THR A 13 -8.46 12.03 -14.72
N VAL A 14 -8.23 12.30 -16.00
CA VAL A 14 -6.99 12.87 -16.54
C VAL A 14 -7.38 13.94 -17.55
N ASP A 15 -6.88 15.17 -17.41
CA ASP A 15 -7.21 16.29 -18.29
C ASP A 15 -8.72 16.49 -18.51
N ARG A 16 -9.50 16.33 -17.43
CA ARG A 16 -10.97 16.38 -17.43
C ARG A 16 -11.66 15.24 -18.19
N LEU A 17 -10.92 14.31 -18.76
CA LEU A 17 -11.44 13.07 -19.33
C LEU A 17 -11.62 12.03 -18.23
N MET A 18 -12.77 11.37 -18.21
CA MET A 18 -13.08 10.34 -17.23
C MET A 18 -12.32 9.05 -17.54
N VAL A 19 -11.68 8.48 -16.53
CA VAL A 19 -11.06 7.16 -16.64
C VAL A 19 -12.11 6.10 -16.29
N GLY A 20 -12.53 5.32 -17.29
CA GLY A 20 -13.57 4.30 -17.11
C GLY A 20 -14.87 4.90 -16.56
N THR A 21 -15.30 4.45 -15.38
CA THR A 21 -16.52 4.93 -14.71
C THR A 21 -16.28 6.10 -13.74
N GLY A 22 -15.09 6.71 -13.74
CA GLY A 22 -14.73 7.80 -12.83
C GLY A 22 -14.66 7.38 -11.35
N ARG A 23 -14.47 6.08 -11.09
CA ARG A 23 -14.36 5.47 -9.76
C ARG A 23 -13.20 4.47 -9.76
N ARG A 24 -12.85 3.96 -8.58
CA ARG A 24 -11.88 2.87 -8.45
C ARG A 24 -12.32 1.68 -9.31
N GLY A 25 -11.47 1.26 -10.23
CA GLY A 25 -11.70 0.07 -11.05
C GLY A 25 -11.37 -1.24 -10.31
N PRO A 26 -11.85 -2.38 -10.82
CA PRO A 26 -11.69 -3.69 -10.16
C PRO A 26 -10.23 -4.12 -10.02
N VAL A 27 -9.38 -3.82 -11.00
CA VAL A 27 -7.94 -4.15 -10.94
C VAL A 27 -7.24 -3.36 -9.83
N THR A 28 -7.49 -2.05 -9.76
CA THR A 28 -6.91 -1.20 -8.72
C THR A 28 -7.40 -1.61 -7.33
N GLU A 29 -8.64 -2.05 -7.20
CA GLU A 29 -9.18 -2.60 -5.95
C GLU A 29 -8.44 -3.86 -5.49
N VAL A 30 -8.21 -4.81 -6.39
CA VAL A 30 -7.45 -6.04 -6.06
C VAL A 30 -6.04 -5.69 -5.57
N LEU A 31 -5.34 -4.80 -6.28
CA LEU A 31 -4.00 -4.36 -5.89
C LEU A 31 -4.00 -3.62 -4.55
N GLN A 32 -4.93 -2.68 -4.37
CA GLN A 32 -5.06 -1.90 -3.13
C GLN A 32 -5.35 -2.83 -1.95
N LYS A 33 -6.26 -3.79 -2.10
CA LYS A 33 -6.58 -4.78 -1.07
C LYS A 33 -5.39 -5.67 -0.73
N ALA A 34 -4.64 -6.14 -1.74
CA ALA A 34 -3.46 -6.94 -1.52
C ALA A 34 -2.39 -6.16 -0.73
N PHE A 35 -2.14 -4.91 -1.12
CA PHE A 35 -1.18 -4.01 -0.47
C PHE A 35 -1.53 -3.76 1.00
N PHE A 36 -2.75 -3.28 1.30
CA PHE A 36 -3.16 -3.06 2.70
C PHE A 36 -3.29 -4.36 3.51
N GLY A 37 -3.56 -5.46 2.82
CA GLY A 37 -3.58 -6.78 3.43
C GLY A 37 -2.22 -7.19 3.99
N LEU A 38 -1.10 -6.69 3.46
CA LEU A 38 0.23 -6.97 4.02
C LEU A 38 0.35 -6.47 5.45
N PHE A 39 -0.10 -5.23 5.71
CA PHE A 39 0.02 -4.61 7.03
C PHE A 39 -0.97 -5.16 8.07
N SER A 40 -2.13 -5.65 7.62
CA SER A 40 -3.11 -6.30 8.50
C SER A 40 -2.90 -7.81 8.65
N GLY A 41 -1.98 -8.40 7.89
CA GLY A 41 -1.75 -9.84 7.84
C GLY A 41 -2.77 -10.63 6.99
N ALA A 42 -3.75 -9.96 6.37
CA ALA A 42 -4.71 -10.60 5.47
C ALA A 42 -4.08 -11.08 4.15
N THR A 43 -3.00 -10.41 3.71
CA THR A 43 -2.16 -10.84 2.59
C THR A 43 -0.85 -11.39 3.16
N PRO A 44 -0.49 -12.65 2.86
CA PRO A 44 0.80 -13.20 3.28
C PRO A 44 1.97 -12.44 2.63
N ASP A 45 2.93 -12.02 3.44
CA ASP A 45 4.21 -11.48 2.95
C ASP A 45 5.13 -12.62 2.49
N ARG A 46 4.92 -13.07 1.25
CA ARG A 46 5.67 -14.18 0.65
C ARG A 46 7.12 -13.84 0.33
N TRP A 47 7.46 -12.55 0.33
CA TRP A 47 8.76 -12.05 -0.14
C TRP A 47 9.60 -11.43 0.97
N GLY A 48 9.09 -11.36 2.20
CA GLY A 48 9.81 -10.78 3.33
C GLY A 48 10.02 -9.28 3.18
N TRP A 49 9.01 -8.55 2.69
CA TRP A 49 9.03 -7.09 2.59
C TRP A 49 8.87 -6.38 3.94
N LEU A 50 8.32 -7.05 4.96
CA LEU A 50 8.04 -6.47 6.26
C LEU A 50 9.11 -6.84 7.28
N ASP A 51 9.77 -5.82 7.84
CA ASP A 51 10.62 -5.95 9.02
C ASP A 51 9.80 -5.73 10.29
N HIS A 52 9.64 -6.77 11.10
CA HIS A 52 8.92 -6.68 12.36
C HIS A 52 9.78 -6.01 13.44
N VAL A 53 9.32 -4.86 13.94
CA VAL A 53 9.98 -4.15 15.05
C VAL A 53 9.36 -4.57 16.38
N ASP A 54 10.15 -5.17 17.26
CA ASP A 54 9.72 -5.42 18.64
C ASP A 54 9.68 -4.10 19.41
N MET A 55 8.46 -3.64 19.72
CA MET A 55 8.23 -2.40 20.45
C MET A 55 8.63 -2.47 21.93
N LYS A 56 8.91 -3.66 22.46
CA LYS A 56 9.44 -3.86 23.83
C LYS A 56 10.96 -3.88 23.88
N ALA A 57 11.61 -4.05 22.73
CA ALA A 57 13.06 -4.06 22.67
C ALA A 57 13.64 -2.69 23.08
N PRO A 58 14.82 -2.66 23.71
CA PRO A 58 15.50 -1.41 24.01
C PRO A 58 15.69 -0.63 22.71
N ARG A 59 15.30 0.66 22.71
CA ARG A 59 15.53 1.53 21.56
C ARG A 59 17.04 1.60 21.31
N SER A 60 17.48 0.94 20.26
CA SER A 60 18.85 1.08 19.76
C SER A 60 18.87 2.36 18.94
N ALA A 61 19.75 3.30 19.25
CA ALA A 61 20.01 4.41 18.34
C ALA A 61 20.55 3.81 17.03
N ALA A 62 19.86 4.07 15.92
CA ALA A 62 20.29 3.55 14.61
C ALA A 62 21.72 4.02 14.31
N MET A 63 22.62 3.09 14.01
CA MET A 63 23.90 3.44 13.40
C MET A 63 23.63 3.97 11.99
N ALA A 64 24.17 5.16 11.72
CA ALA A 64 24.14 5.83 10.42
C ALA A 64 25.02 5.13 9.39
#